data_AF-A0A1M7YN06-F1
#
_entry.id   AF-A0A1M7YN06-F1
#
_cell.length_a   1.000
_cell.length_b   1.000
_cell.length_c   1.000
_cell.angle_alpha   90.00
_cell.angle_beta   90.00
_cell.angle_gamma   90.00
#
_symmetry.space_group_name_H-M   'P 1'
#
loop_
_entity.id
_entity.type
_entity.pdbx_description
1 polymer ?
#
loop_
_entity_poly.entity_id
_entity_poly.type
_entity_poly.pdbx_seq_one_letter_code
_entity_poly.pdbx_strand_id
1 'polypeptide(L)'
;MIAYIGEILLIFFGLYMIVKGRVPLLRKYEGVKNIPLQSRINGTGIVLVGTIFIFYSYSSFPSGLLIGAVLLIGILCLVIQVISKAI
;
A
#
# COMPACT_ATOMS: atom_id res chain seq x y z
N MET A 1 -7.80 -13.40 17.19
CA MET A 1 -7.10 -14.28 16.23
C MET A 1 -7.49 -13.99 14.78
N ILE A 2 -8.79 -13.87 14.46
CA ILE A 2 -9.28 -13.59 13.08
C ILE A 2 -8.82 -12.22 12.53
N ALA A 3 -8.66 -11.20 13.39
CA ALA A 3 -8.24 -9.85 12.97
C ALA A 3 -6.84 -9.80 12.29
N TYR A 4 -5.88 -10.60 12.76
CA TYR A 4 -4.52 -10.61 12.22
C TYR A 4 -4.41 -11.26 10.83
N ILE A 5 -5.34 -12.15 10.48
CA ILE A 5 -5.33 -12.84 9.19
C ILE A 5 -5.50 -11.82 8.05
N GLY A 6 -6.39 -10.84 8.23
CA GLY A 6 -6.62 -9.79 7.24
C GLY A 6 -5.39 -8.90 7.04
N GLU A 7 -4.71 -8.53 8.13
CA GLU A 7 -3.51 -7.68 8.11
C GLU A 7 -2.33 -8.40 7.42
N ILE A 8 -2.13 -9.69 7.75
CA ILE A 8 -1.10 -10.53 7.14
C ILE A 8 -1.37 -10.72 5.64
N LEU A 9 -2.63 -11.00 5.25
CA LEU A 9 -3.01 -11.10 3.84
C LEU A 9 -2.75 -9.79 3.08
N LEU A 10 -2.99 -8.64 3.72
CA LEU A 10 -2.70 -7.32 3.15
C LEU A 10 -1.21 -7.16 2.84
N ILE A 11 -0.35 -7.57 3.77
CA ILE A 11 1.12 -7.52 3.60
C ILE A 11 1.56 -8.45 2.47
N PHE A 12 1.05 -9.68 2.41
CA PHE A 12 1.34 -10.61 1.31
C PHE A 12 0.90 -10.06 -0.04
N PHE A 13 -0.27 -9.41 -0.10
CA PHE A 13 -0.76 -8.79 -1.31
C PHE A 13 0.14 -7.64 -1.78
N GLY A 14 0.59 -6.80 -0.85
CA GLY A 14 1.56 -5.73 -1.11
C GLY A 14 2.91 -6.27 -1.61
N LEU A 15 3.46 -7.28 -0.95
CA LEU A 15 4.70 -7.97 -1.36
C LEU A 15 4.58 -8.57 -2.77
N TYR A 16 3.46 -9.23 -3.07
CA TYR A 16 3.20 -9.77 -4.40
C TYR A 16 3.26 -8.67 -5.46
N MET A 17 2.62 -7.52 -5.22
CA MET A 17 2.64 -6.38 -6.14
C MET A 17 4.04 -5.79 -6.34
N ILE A 18 4.87 -5.76 -5.29
CA ILE A 18 6.27 -5.31 -5.38
C ILE A 18 7.09 -6.26 -6.26
N VAL A 19 7.00 -7.57 -6.00
CA VAL A 19 7.80 -8.59 -6.69
C VAL A 19 7.36 -8.74 -8.15
N LYS A 20 6.07 -8.91 -8.41
CA LYS A 20 5.54 -9.08 -9.78
C LYS A 20 5.54 -7.80 -10.59
N GLY A 21 5.50 -6.63 -9.94
CA GLY A 21 5.27 -5.36 -10.63
C GLY A 21 3.94 -5.34 -11.41
N ARG A 22 2.93 -6.07 -10.94
CA ARG A 22 1.58 -6.05 -11.51
C ARG A 22 0.56 -6.16 -10.40
N VAL A 23 -0.53 -5.43 -10.54
CA VAL A 23 -1.66 -5.54 -9.63
C VAL A 23 -2.55 -6.68 -10.11
N PRO A 24 -2.78 -7.72 -9.30
CA PRO A 24 -3.45 -8.95 -9.74
C PRO A 24 -4.91 -8.75 -10.16
N LEU A 25 -5.56 -7.66 -9.76
CA LEU A 25 -6.99 -7.39 -10.02
C LEU A 25 -7.26 -6.33 -11.10
N LEU A 26 -6.26 -5.57 -11.52
CA LEU A 26 -6.42 -4.51 -12.53
C LEU A 26 -5.84 -4.96 -13.87
N ARG A 27 -6.74 -5.40 -14.77
CA ARG A 27 -6.41 -5.96 -16.09
C ARG A 27 -6.13 -4.89 -17.15
N LYS A 28 -6.50 -3.63 -16.91
CA LYS A 28 -6.25 -2.47 -17.78
C LYS A 28 -5.75 -1.28 -16.96
N TYR A 29 -4.55 -0.83 -17.28
CA TYR A 29 -4.02 0.46 -16.84
C TYR A 29 -4.04 1.41 -18.04
N GLU A 30 -5.17 2.03 -18.33
CA GLU A 30 -5.22 3.05 -19.38
C GLU A 30 -4.61 4.36 -18.83
N GLY A 31 -3.58 4.89 -19.49
CA GLY A 31 -2.92 6.15 -19.09
C GLY A 31 -1.79 6.05 -18.06
N VAL A 32 -1.18 4.87 -17.85
CA VAL A 32 0.01 4.71 -16.99
C VAL A 32 1.25 4.38 -17.84
N LYS A 33 2.21 5.31 -17.86
CA LYS A 33 3.47 5.22 -18.62
C LYS A 33 4.33 4.03 -18.17
N ASN A 34 4.32 3.71 -16.86
CA ASN A 34 5.14 2.63 -16.28
C ASN A 34 4.36 1.81 -15.22
N ILE A 35 3.60 0.82 -15.69
CA ILE A 35 2.78 -0.09 -14.87
C ILE A 35 3.56 -0.78 -13.73
N PRO A 36 4.77 -1.34 -13.95
CA PRO A 36 5.50 -2.00 -12.88
C PRO A 36 5.98 -1.06 -11.78
N LEU A 37 6.36 0.16 -12.12
CA LEU A 37 6.74 1.17 -11.12
C LEU A 37 5.53 1.56 -10.25
N GLN A 38 4.38 1.83 -10.88
CA GLN A 38 3.12 2.13 -10.21
C GLN A 38 2.69 1.00 -9.26
N SER A 39 2.77 -0.25 -9.74
CA SER A 39 2.43 -1.44 -8.95
C SER A 39 3.36 -1.58 -7.74
N ARG A 40 4.65 -1.30 -7.88
CA ARG A 40 5.61 -1.34 -6.78
C ARG A 40 5.34 -0.25 -5.74
N ILE A 41 5.07 0.99 -6.16
CA ILE A 41 4.71 2.09 -5.26
C ILE A 41 3.47 1.72 -4.44
N ASN A 42 2.41 1.26 -5.10
CA ASN A 42 1.17 0.84 -4.43
C ASN A 42 1.40 -0.36 -3.51
N GLY A 43 2.19 -1.35 -3.95
CA GLY A 43 2.55 -2.50 -3.13
C GLY A 43 3.28 -2.10 -1.85
N THR A 44 4.25 -1.17 -1.93
CA THR A 44 4.98 -0.64 -0.77
C THR A 44 4.03 0.09 0.19
N GLY A 45 3.12 0.92 -0.33
CA GLY A 45 2.11 1.59 0.51
C GLY A 45 1.22 0.62 1.26
N ILE A 46 0.79 -0.46 0.59
CA ILE A 46 -0.05 -1.50 1.20
C ILE A 46 0.71 -2.29 2.29
N VAL A 47 1.99 -2.63 2.06
CA VAL A 47 2.82 -3.27 3.09
C VAL A 47 2.99 -2.38 4.32
N LEU A 48 3.25 -1.08 4.12
CA LEU A 48 3.38 -0.12 5.22
C LEU A 48 2.07 0.01 6.03
N VAL A 49 0.93 0.13 5.34
CA VAL A 49 -0.38 0.19 5.99
C VAL A 49 -0.66 -1.08 6.78
N GLY A 50 -0.46 -2.27 6.18
CA GLY A 50 -0.65 -3.55 6.87
C GLY A 50 0.24 -3.69 8.10
N THR A 51 1.49 -3.22 8.03
CA THR A 51 2.42 -3.22 9.16
C THR A 51 1.95 -2.30 10.29
N ILE A 52 1.46 -1.09 9.97
CA ILE A 52 0.90 -0.15 10.96
C ILE A 52 -0.33 -0.75 11.64
N PHE A 53 -1.20 -1.44 10.92
CA PHE A 53 -2.35 -2.13 11.51
C PHE A 53 -1.94 -3.21 12.50
N ILE A 54 -0.92 -4.02 12.18
CA ILE A 54 -0.37 -4.99 13.14
C ILE A 54 0.15 -4.27 14.39
N PHE A 55 0.98 -3.23 14.23
CA PHE A 55 1.50 -2.46 15.37
C PHE A 55 0.40 -1.82 16.22
N TYR A 56 -0.67 -1.32 15.59
CA TYR A 56 -1.84 -0.76 16.26
C TYR A 56 -2.55 -1.81 17.11
N SER A 57 -2.78 -3.00 16.55
CA SER A 57 -3.40 -4.13 17.24
C SER A 57 -2.62 -4.58 18.48
N TYR A 58 -1.30 -4.36 18.52
CA TYR A 58 -0.47 -4.65 19.70
C TYR A 58 -0.33 -3.49 20.71
N SER A 59 -0.37 -2.23 20.26
CA SER A 59 0.13 -1.10 21.05
C SER A 59 -0.95 -0.12 21.54
N SER A 60 -2.24 -0.38 21.29
CA SER A 60 -3.37 0.46 21.75
C SER A 60 -3.21 1.96 21.45
N PHE A 61 -2.69 2.31 20.27
CA PHE A 61 -2.55 3.71 19.85
C PHE A 61 -3.94 4.39 19.71
N PRO A 62 -4.02 5.72 19.80
CA PRO A 62 -5.24 6.46 19.48
C PRO A 62 -5.58 6.29 17.99
N SER A 63 -6.84 5.96 17.70
CA SER A 63 -7.35 5.71 16.34
C SER A 63 -7.15 6.89 15.39
N GLY A 64 -7.19 8.13 15.88
CA GLY A 64 -6.92 9.32 15.08
C GLY A 64 -5.50 9.35 14.48
N LEU A 65 -4.51 8.82 15.22
CA LEU A 65 -3.12 8.76 14.76
C LEU A 65 -2.94 7.70 13.66
N LEU A 66 -3.67 6.58 13.76
CA LEU A 66 -3.72 5.56 12.71
C LEU A 66 -4.32 6.11 11.42
N ILE A 67 -5.47 6.81 11.51
CA ILE A 67 -6.11 7.42 10.34
C ILE A 67 -5.17 8.44 9.69
N GLY A 68 -4.52 9.29 10.49
CA GLY A 68 -3.53 10.25 10.00
C GLY A 68 -2.36 9.58 9.27
N ALA A 69 -1.80 8.50 9.83
CA ALA A 69 -0.70 7.77 9.22
C ALA A 69 -1.09 7.11 7.88
N VAL A 70 -2.27 6.49 7.81
CA VAL A 70 -2.78 5.86 6.57
C VAL A 70 -3.01 6.91 5.47
N LEU A 71 -3.61 8.06 5.82
CA LEU A 71 -3.81 9.16 4.87
C LEU A 71 -2.48 9.73 4.37
N LEU A 72 -1.51 9.92 5.26
CA LEU A 72 -0.19 10.42 4.90
C LEU A 72 0.51 9.48 3.90
N ILE A 73 0.46 8.17 4.15
CA ILE A 73 1.02 7.15 3.23
C ILE A 73 0.31 7.20 1.87
N GLY A 74 -1.01 7.36 1.86
CA GLY A 74 -1.80 7.51 0.65
C GLY A 74 -1.38 8.73 -0.18
N ILE A 75 -1.23 9.88 0.47
CA ILE A 75 -0.77 11.13 -0.17
C ILE A 75 0.66 10.97 -0.71
N LEU A 76 1.58 10.40 0.07
CA LEU A 76 2.94 10.11 -0.37
C LEU A 76 2.96 9.22 -1.62
N CYS A 77 2.15 8.15 -1.64
CA CYS A 77 2.03 7.29 -2.81
C CYS A 77 1.55 8.10 -4.03
N LEU A 78 0.52 8.93 -3.90
CA LEU A 78 0.02 9.77 -4.99
C LEU A 78 1.07 10.75 -5.51
N VAL A 79 1.79 11.44 -4.62
CA VAL A 79 2.85 12.38 -4.99
C VAL A 79 3.95 11.66 -5.78
N ILE A 80 4.42 10.51 -5.30
CA ILE A 80 5.46 9.72 -5.98
C ILE A 80 4.96 9.25 -7.35
N GLN A 81 3.69 8.87 -7.48
CA GLN A 81 3.11 8.46 -8.77
C GLN A 81 3.05 9.62 -9.77
N VAL A 82 2.67 10.82 -9.33
CA VAL A 82 2.63 12.02 -10.19
C VAL A 82 4.04 12.36 -10.67
N ILE A 83 5.01 12.39 -9.77
CA ILE A 83 6.43 12.63 -10.11
C ILE A 83 6.94 11.56 -11.08
N SER A 84 6.62 10.30 -10.83
CA SER A 84 7.04 9.17 -11.68
C SER A 84 6.39 9.18 -13.07
N LYS A 85 5.27 9.86 -13.27
CA LYS A 85 4.67 10.10 -14.59
C LYS A 85 5.32 11.27 -15.34
N ALA A 86 5.83 12.25 -14.60
CA ALA A 86 6.45 13.46 -15.14
C ALA A 86 7.87 13.20 -15.69
N ILE A 87 8.57 12.20 -15.13
CA ILE A 87 9.87 11.69 -15.61
C ILE A 87 9.64 10.66 -16.73
#